data_AF-A0A8J1ZDK7-F1
#
_entry.id   AF-A0A8J1ZDK7-F1
#
_cell.length_a   1.000
_cell.length_b   1.000
_cell.length_c   1.000
_cell.angle_alpha   90.00
_cell.angle_beta   90.00
_cell.angle_gamma   90.00
#
_symmetry.space_group_name_H-M   'P 1'
#
loop_
_entity.id
_entity.type
_entity.pdbx_description
1 polymer ?
#
loop_
_entity_poly.entity_id
_entity_poly.type
_entity_poly.pdbx_seq_one_letter_code
_entity_poly.pdbx_strand_id
1 'polypeptide(L)'
;MLRILLQEILDAYAALENDEARKQMTPNLPLNFRDVVVAKHESLGNAKILIPVLPLVSRADCVRYLAAILNSQTVTLEEVKWTTRHLVRTANHAELLGEGQMAEVLAIPELISEIHHFNTTDGDMVQTARSIHALNSIFELLELNELEPEKYVFAIQSLAEEEEEAPMPTLIFRTLIQLQKHSEFFNDFITSEILPRLVKKPVLFAERRNSRAGLTEGLKFSLKISFEKMPDQRIPAKVLSMLPLHQLEDLMATFPEWKQHLKEYCQTQPLHLIPHHVRQLLH
;
A
#
# COMPACT_ATOMS: atom_id res chain seq x y z
N MET A 1 -8.07 35.79 19.74
CA MET A 1 -7.94 34.42 20.28
C MET A 1 -7.67 33.40 19.19
N LEU A 2 -8.56 33.15 18.23
CA LEU A 2 -8.35 32.16 17.16
C LEU A 2 -7.11 32.42 16.26
N ARG A 3 -6.82 33.70 15.95
CA ARG A 3 -5.61 34.11 15.21
C ARG A 3 -4.32 33.90 16.00
N ILE A 4 -4.39 33.99 17.33
CA ILE A 4 -3.23 33.81 18.22
C ILE A 4 -2.92 32.32 18.31
N LEU A 5 -3.95 31.49 18.51
CA LEU A 5 -3.85 30.02 18.43
C LEU A 5 -3.30 29.56 17.07
N LEU A 6 -3.79 30.08 15.95
CA LEU A 6 -3.27 29.71 14.62
C LEU A 6 -1.80 30.11 14.40
N GLN A 7 -1.38 31.24 14.97
CA GLN A 7 0.02 31.68 14.91
C GLN A 7 0.91 30.83 15.82
N GLU A 8 0.48 30.54 17.05
CA GLU A 8 1.17 29.62 17.97
C GLU A 8 1.26 28.20 17.39
N ILE A 9 0.26 27.76 16.60
CA ILE A 9 0.27 26.50 15.85
C ILE A 9 1.32 26.54 14.72
N LEU A 10 1.36 27.61 13.94
CA LEU A 10 2.35 27.77 12.86
C LEU A 10 3.77 27.94 13.41
N ASP A 11 3.92 28.55 14.58
CA ASP A 11 5.19 28.71 15.28
C ASP A 11 5.66 27.39 15.92
N ALA A 12 4.74 26.58 16.46
CA ALA A 12 5.03 25.19 16.83
C ALA A 12 5.42 24.35 15.60
N TYR A 13 4.79 24.58 14.44
CA TYR A 13 5.13 23.96 13.15
C TYR A 13 6.51 24.40 12.63
N ALA A 14 6.90 25.66 12.84
CA ALA A 14 8.23 26.16 12.49
C ALA A 14 9.31 25.63 13.45
N ALA A 15 9.00 25.45 14.74
CA ALA A 15 9.89 24.81 15.70
C ALA A 15 10.11 23.31 15.43
N LEU A 16 9.24 22.68 14.63
CA LEU A 16 9.33 21.29 14.18
C LEU A 16 10.29 21.08 12.98
N GLU A 17 11.10 22.07 12.59
CA GLU A 17 12.24 21.87 11.67
C GLU A 17 13.39 21.07 12.31
N ASN A 18 13.36 20.85 13.64
CA ASN A 18 14.36 20.06 14.37
C ASN A 18 13.95 18.59 14.52
N ASP A 19 14.82 17.68 14.08
CA ASP A 19 14.55 16.24 13.93
C ASP A 19 14.35 15.49 15.27
N GLU A 20 14.84 16.05 16.38
CA GLU A 20 14.62 15.51 17.73
C GLU A 20 13.23 15.84 18.30
N ALA A 21 12.68 17.03 18.01
CA ALA A 21 11.31 17.39 18.41
C ALA A 21 10.27 16.55 17.64
N ARG A 22 10.61 16.11 16.42
CA ARG A 22 9.79 15.21 15.58
C ARG A 22 9.65 13.77 16.12
N LYS A 23 10.51 13.36 17.06
CA LYS A 23 10.45 12.04 17.72
C LYS A 23 9.55 12.03 18.96
N GLN A 24 9.21 13.19 19.51
CA GLN A 24 8.59 13.31 20.84
C GLN A 24 7.11 13.73 20.86
N MET A 25 6.36 13.70 19.75
CA MET A 25 4.95 14.13 19.79
C MET A 25 3.98 13.14 19.16
N THR A 26 3.21 12.47 20.02
CA THR A 26 1.74 12.53 19.99
C THR A 26 1.33 13.55 21.05
N PRO A 27 0.65 14.66 20.70
CA PRO A 27 0.71 15.85 21.52
C PRO A 27 -0.40 15.87 22.58
N ASN A 28 -0.09 16.44 23.75
CA ASN A 28 -1.07 16.89 24.75
C ASN A 28 -1.92 18.07 24.23
N LEU A 29 -2.50 17.94 23.03
CA LEU A 29 -3.47 18.92 22.52
C LEU A 29 -4.82 18.67 23.21
N PRO A 30 -5.47 19.70 23.78
CA PRO A 30 -6.79 19.54 24.40
C PRO A 30 -7.80 18.96 23.40
N LEU A 31 -8.68 18.04 23.79
CA LEU A 31 -9.71 17.46 22.89
C LEU A 31 -10.54 18.54 22.18
N ASN A 32 -10.82 19.64 22.88
CA ASN A 32 -11.55 20.82 22.40
C ASN A 32 -10.86 21.47 21.18
N PHE A 33 -9.54 21.29 21.04
CA PHE A 33 -8.73 21.81 19.94
C PHE A 33 -9.02 21.10 18.63
N ARG A 34 -9.12 19.76 18.66
CA ARG A 34 -9.48 18.93 17.51
C ARG A 34 -10.79 19.40 16.90
N ASP A 35 -11.82 19.53 17.73
CA ASP A 35 -13.17 19.87 17.28
C ASP A 35 -13.22 21.27 16.64
N VAL A 36 -12.45 22.23 17.17
CA VAL A 36 -12.33 23.58 16.59
C VAL A 36 -11.64 23.55 15.22
N VAL A 37 -10.56 22.77 15.08
CA VAL A 37 -9.83 22.65 13.81
C VAL A 37 -10.68 21.95 12.75
N VAL A 38 -11.38 20.89 13.12
CA VAL A 38 -12.32 20.17 12.25
C VAL A 38 -13.44 21.09 11.79
N ALA A 39 -14.12 21.78 12.70
CA ALA A 39 -15.19 22.73 12.33
C ALA A 39 -14.67 23.86 11.42
N LYS A 40 -13.42 24.30 11.64
CA LYS A 40 -12.79 25.32 10.81
C LYS A 40 -12.47 24.79 9.40
N HIS A 41 -12.10 23.52 9.28
CA HIS A 41 -11.86 22.87 8.00
C HIS A 41 -13.17 22.76 7.22
N GLU A 42 -14.24 22.28 7.85
CA GLU A 42 -15.56 22.16 7.23
C GLU A 42 -16.10 23.52 6.76
N SER A 43 -15.78 24.60 7.48
CA SER A 43 -16.15 25.97 7.08
C SER A 43 -15.31 26.55 5.95
N LEU A 44 -14.00 26.26 5.88
CA LEU A 44 -13.06 26.92 4.96
C LEU A 44 -12.62 26.06 3.78
N GLY A 45 -12.83 24.75 3.82
CA GLY A 45 -12.32 23.79 2.84
C GLY A 45 -10.80 23.65 2.81
N ASN A 46 -10.07 24.24 3.76
CA ASN A 46 -8.60 24.18 3.77
C ASN A 46 -8.13 22.89 4.43
N ALA A 47 -7.67 21.90 3.67
CA ALA A 47 -7.21 20.62 4.23
C ALA A 47 -5.91 20.72 5.03
N LYS A 48 -5.08 21.75 4.79
CA LYS A 48 -3.78 21.91 5.45
C LYS A 48 -3.89 22.04 6.96
N ILE A 49 -4.98 22.61 7.47
CA ILE A 49 -5.16 22.79 8.92
C ILE A 49 -5.48 21.48 9.64
N LEU A 50 -5.87 20.42 8.92
CA LEU A 50 -6.18 19.11 9.51
C LEU A 50 -4.93 18.33 9.90
N ILE A 51 -3.82 18.59 9.22
CA ILE A 51 -2.53 17.90 9.38
C ILE A 51 -2.13 17.67 10.86
N PRO A 52 -2.12 18.69 11.75
CA PRO A 52 -1.70 18.51 13.15
C PRO A 52 -2.70 17.76 14.05
N VAL A 53 -3.97 17.64 13.64
CA VAL A 53 -5.03 17.00 14.45
C VAL A 53 -5.47 15.66 13.88
N LEU A 54 -4.95 15.28 12.70
CA LEU A 54 -5.34 14.06 12.00
C LEU A 54 -5.18 12.79 12.85
N PRO A 55 -4.12 12.61 13.66
CA PRO A 55 -4.03 11.43 14.51
C PRO A 55 -4.95 11.44 15.73
N LEU A 56 -5.64 12.56 16.00
CA LEU A 56 -6.53 12.76 17.16
C LEU A 56 -8.01 12.58 16.81
N VAL A 57 -8.35 12.46 15.53
CA VAL A 57 -9.72 12.22 15.07
C VAL A 57 -10.02 10.72 15.08
N SER A 58 -11.31 10.38 14.99
CA SER A 58 -11.75 8.99 14.87
C SER A 58 -11.11 8.33 13.65
N ARG A 59 -10.96 7.00 13.68
CA ARG A 59 -10.47 6.21 12.53
C ARG A 59 -11.16 6.57 11.21
N ALA A 60 -12.49 6.66 11.22
CA ALA A 60 -13.29 6.98 10.02
C ALA A 60 -13.00 8.41 9.52
N ASP A 61 -12.90 9.37 10.43
CA ASP A 61 -12.55 10.74 10.09
C ASP A 61 -11.10 10.86 9.61
N CYS A 62 -10.18 10.08 10.18
CA CYS A 62 -8.78 10.05 9.77
C CYS A 62 -8.66 9.65 8.30
N VAL A 63 -9.36 8.59 7.87
CA VAL A 63 -9.38 8.16 6.46
C VAL A 63 -9.99 9.23 5.56
N ARG A 64 -11.15 9.79 5.95
CA ARG A 64 -11.83 10.86 5.20
C ARG A 64 -10.95 12.09 5.01
N TYR A 65 -10.31 12.55 6.09
CA TYR A 65 -9.47 13.74 6.07
C TYR A 65 -8.10 13.49 5.45
N LEU A 66 -7.55 12.28 5.54
CA LEU A 66 -6.36 11.90 4.78
C LEU A 66 -6.62 12.02 3.28
N ALA A 67 -7.76 11.52 2.78
CA ALA A 67 -8.14 11.70 1.38
C ALA A 67 -8.25 13.19 1.01
N ALA A 68 -8.83 14.02 1.87
CA ALA A 68 -8.90 15.48 1.66
C ALA A 68 -7.51 16.15 1.60
N ILE A 69 -6.59 15.75 2.49
CA ILE A 69 -5.19 16.23 2.51
C ILE A 69 -4.47 15.81 1.24
N LEU A 70 -4.60 14.54 0.84
CA LEU A 70 -3.99 13.99 -0.37
C LEU A 70 -4.62 14.53 -1.65
N ASN A 71 -5.83 15.07 -1.64
CA ASN A 71 -6.42 15.68 -2.84
C ASN A 71 -6.22 17.21 -2.89
N SER A 72 -5.75 17.82 -1.79
CA SER A 72 -5.62 19.27 -1.72
C SER A 72 -4.42 19.81 -2.49
N GLN A 73 -4.66 20.81 -3.33
CA GLN A 73 -3.61 21.56 -4.01
C GLN A 73 -2.79 22.46 -3.07
N THR A 74 -3.36 22.85 -1.92
CA THR A 74 -2.69 23.72 -0.94
C THR A 74 -1.72 22.99 -0.03
N VAL A 75 -1.79 21.66 -0.01
CA VAL A 75 -0.88 20.78 0.74
C VAL A 75 0.27 20.39 -0.17
N THR A 76 1.50 20.65 0.26
CA THR A 76 2.72 20.28 -0.47
C THR A 76 3.06 18.80 -0.32
N LEU A 77 3.96 18.27 -1.16
CA LEU A 77 4.42 16.88 -1.04
C LEU A 77 5.15 16.62 0.29
N GLU A 78 5.98 17.56 0.75
CA GLU A 78 6.63 17.46 2.07
C GLU A 78 5.62 17.39 3.22
N GLU A 79 4.50 18.11 3.11
CA GLU A 79 3.42 18.05 4.09
C GLU A 79 2.66 16.71 4.03
N VAL A 80 2.50 16.11 2.84
CA VAL A 80 1.98 14.73 2.71
C VAL A 80 2.91 13.73 3.40
N LYS A 81 4.22 13.84 3.15
CA LYS A 81 5.24 13.00 3.78
C LYS A 81 5.22 13.14 5.30
N TRP A 82 5.20 14.37 5.80
CA TRP A 82 5.10 14.66 7.23
C TRP A 82 3.83 14.05 7.84
N THR A 83 2.67 14.30 7.21
CA THR A 83 1.38 13.81 7.70
C THR A 83 1.38 12.29 7.80
N THR A 84 1.86 11.61 6.76
CA THR A 84 1.87 10.14 6.71
C THR A 84 2.81 9.57 7.77
N ARG A 85 4.01 10.13 7.93
CA ARG A 85 4.96 9.70 8.98
C ARG A 85 4.42 9.97 10.38
N HIS A 86 3.72 11.08 10.57
CA HIS A 86 3.11 11.44 11.85
C HIS A 86 2.02 10.44 12.25
N LEU A 87 1.19 10.00 11.30
CA LEU A 87 0.21 8.93 11.53
C LEU A 87 0.88 7.61 11.94
N VAL A 88 1.93 7.18 11.23
CA VAL A 88 2.65 5.94 11.56
C VAL A 88 3.26 6.00 12.97
N ARG A 89 3.93 7.11 13.31
CA ARG A 89 4.54 7.30 14.63
C ARG A 89 3.49 7.34 15.75
N THR A 90 2.34 7.96 15.49
CA THR A 90 1.22 7.98 16.42
C THR A 90 0.68 6.58 16.67
N ALA A 91 0.46 5.80 15.60
CA ALA A 91 -0.02 4.43 15.70
C ALA A 91 0.98 3.53 16.46
N ASN A 92 2.28 3.61 16.17
CA ASN A 92 3.32 2.90 16.92
C ASN A 92 3.31 3.26 18.42
N HIS A 93 3.17 4.56 18.75
CA HIS A 93 3.10 4.99 20.14
C HIS A 93 1.81 4.50 20.84
N ALA A 94 0.68 4.50 20.14
CA ALA A 94 -0.58 3.99 20.66
C ALA A 94 -0.50 2.49 20.99
N GLU A 95 0.14 1.68 20.14
CA GLU A 95 0.36 0.24 20.38
C GLU A 95 1.18 -0.01 21.66
N LEU A 96 2.18 0.85 21.95
CA LEU A 96 3.01 0.75 23.16
C LEU A 96 2.24 1.07 24.46
N LEU A 97 1.15 1.86 24.39
CA LEU A 97 0.39 2.30 25.55
C LEU A 97 -0.74 1.34 25.99
N GLY A 98 -1.12 0.36 25.15
CA GLY A 98 -2.12 -0.67 25.47
C GLY A 98 -3.59 -0.28 25.20
N GLU A 99 -4.45 -1.31 25.13
CA GLU A 99 -5.79 -1.32 24.49
C GLU A 99 -6.88 -0.38 25.07
N GLY A 100 -6.64 0.28 26.22
CA GLY A 100 -7.71 0.92 26.99
C GLY A 100 -8.10 2.36 26.62
N GLN A 101 -7.25 3.11 25.91
CA GLN A 101 -7.49 4.55 25.64
C GLN A 101 -7.41 4.95 24.16
N MET A 102 -7.03 4.04 23.25
CA MET A 102 -6.60 4.37 21.89
C MET A 102 -7.28 3.55 20.78
N ALA A 103 -8.43 2.92 21.06
CA ALA A 103 -9.21 2.12 20.09
C ALA A 103 -9.69 2.91 18.85
N GLU A 104 -9.48 4.22 18.82
CA GLU A 104 -9.88 5.11 17.72
C GLU A 104 -8.73 5.47 16.76
N VAL A 105 -7.48 5.09 17.03
CA VAL A 105 -6.34 5.40 16.14
C VAL A 105 -6.34 4.45 14.94
N LEU A 106 -6.12 4.99 13.75
CA LEU A 106 -5.97 4.21 12.53
C LEU A 106 -4.68 3.37 12.60
N ALA A 107 -4.81 2.05 12.52
CA ALA A 107 -3.66 1.16 12.59
C ALA A 107 -2.78 1.27 11.32
N ILE A 108 -1.49 0.95 11.43
CA ILE A 108 -0.55 1.08 10.31
C ILE A 108 -0.93 0.20 9.10
N PRO A 109 -1.28 -1.09 9.26
CA PRO A 109 -1.69 -1.90 8.13
C PRO A 109 -2.92 -1.31 7.42
N GLU A 110 -3.86 -0.77 8.21
CA GLU A 110 -5.06 -0.11 7.71
C GLU A 110 -4.69 1.17 6.95
N LEU A 111 -3.81 2.01 7.47
CA LEU A 111 -3.31 3.19 6.77
C LEU A 111 -2.71 2.84 5.40
N ILE A 112 -1.89 1.79 5.34
CA ILE A 112 -1.29 1.33 4.07
C ILE A 112 -2.39 0.88 3.10
N SER A 113 -3.35 0.07 3.57
CA SER A 113 -4.47 -0.40 2.74
C SER A 113 -5.36 0.74 2.26
N GLU A 114 -5.71 1.69 3.12
CA GLU A 114 -6.56 2.84 2.77
C GLU A 114 -5.90 3.73 1.72
N ILE A 115 -4.57 3.98 1.82
CA ILE A 115 -3.84 4.73 0.79
C ILE A 115 -3.88 3.98 -0.56
N HIS A 116 -3.85 2.65 -0.54
CA HIS A 116 -4.05 1.83 -1.73
C HIS A 116 -5.49 1.94 -2.28
N HIS A 117 -6.50 1.92 -1.42
CA HIS A 117 -7.92 2.06 -1.81
C HIS A 117 -8.30 3.44 -2.35
N PHE A 118 -7.47 4.46 -2.16
CA PHE A 118 -7.70 5.74 -2.81
C PHE A 118 -7.49 5.71 -4.33
N ASN A 119 -6.83 4.68 -4.86
CA ASN A 119 -6.58 4.50 -6.29
C ASN A 119 -6.92 3.07 -6.71
N THR A 120 -8.11 2.87 -7.28
CA THR A 120 -8.60 1.54 -7.67
C THR A 120 -8.95 1.46 -9.15
N THR A 121 -9.24 0.25 -9.63
CA THR A 121 -9.71 0.02 -11.00
C THR A 121 -11.06 0.67 -11.31
N ASP A 122 -11.85 1.05 -10.29
CA ASP A 122 -13.13 1.73 -10.47
C ASP A 122 -13.01 3.26 -10.49
N GLY A 123 -11.89 3.80 -9.99
CA GLY A 123 -11.61 5.22 -10.03
C GLY A 123 -10.54 5.64 -9.02
N ASP A 124 -10.00 6.82 -9.27
CA ASP A 124 -9.05 7.49 -8.39
C ASP A 124 -9.80 8.53 -7.55
N MET A 125 -9.81 8.35 -6.23
CA MET A 125 -10.34 9.35 -5.30
C MET A 125 -9.33 10.48 -5.04
N VAL A 126 -8.04 10.16 -5.15
CA VAL A 126 -6.94 11.12 -4.98
C VAL A 126 -5.95 11.00 -6.13
N GLN A 127 -5.15 12.04 -6.35
CA GLN A 127 -4.10 12.01 -7.37
C GLN A 127 -3.08 10.90 -7.09
N THR A 128 -2.87 9.99 -8.05
CA THR A 128 -1.96 8.84 -7.93
C THR A 128 -0.57 9.21 -7.44
N ALA A 129 -0.02 10.34 -7.89
CA ALA A 129 1.31 10.82 -7.50
C ALA A 129 1.41 11.10 -5.98
N ARG A 130 0.31 11.53 -5.34
CA ARG A 130 0.27 11.82 -3.92
C ARG A 130 0.15 10.55 -3.08
N SER A 131 -0.64 9.57 -3.53
CA SER A 131 -0.65 8.22 -2.91
C SER A 131 0.71 7.54 -3.01
N ILE A 132 1.37 7.63 -4.18
CA ILE A 132 2.74 7.14 -4.35
C ILE A 132 3.68 7.81 -3.33
N HIS A 133 3.55 9.12 -3.14
CA HIS A 133 4.42 9.83 -2.20
C HIS A 133 4.15 9.44 -0.74
N ALA A 134 2.88 9.26 -0.36
CA ALA A 134 2.50 8.76 0.96
C ALA A 134 3.03 7.34 1.20
N LEU A 135 2.82 6.40 0.26
CA LEU A 135 3.35 5.03 0.35
C LEU A 135 4.88 5.00 0.42
N ASN A 136 5.57 5.79 -0.41
CA ASN A 136 7.03 5.92 -0.33
C ASN A 136 7.48 6.45 1.04
N SER A 137 6.72 7.37 1.64
CA SER A 137 7.05 7.93 2.96
C SER A 137 6.95 6.89 4.07
N ILE A 138 6.01 5.93 3.97
CA ILE A 138 5.90 4.77 4.88
C ILE A 138 7.03 3.78 4.60
N PHE A 139 7.34 3.52 3.32
CA PHE A 139 8.41 2.60 2.94
C PHE A 139 9.79 3.11 3.39
N GLU A 140 10.04 4.41 3.34
CA GLU A 140 11.24 5.02 3.92
C GLU A 140 11.36 4.74 5.43
N LEU A 141 10.25 4.66 6.18
CA LEU A 141 10.30 4.29 7.61
C LEU A 141 10.68 2.81 7.80
N LEU A 142 10.24 1.93 6.90
CA LEU A 142 10.69 0.53 6.86
C LEU A 142 12.20 0.46 6.59
N GLU A 143 12.72 1.21 5.61
CA GLU A 143 14.16 1.25 5.29
C GLU A 143 15.01 1.80 6.44
N LEU A 144 14.44 2.71 7.25
CA LEU A 144 15.09 3.27 8.43
C LEU A 144 14.94 2.39 9.69
N ASN A 145 14.29 1.22 9.59
CA ASN A 145 13.92 0.36 10.71
C ASN A 145 13.05 1.06 11.79
N GLU A 146 12.30 2.09 11.41
CA GLU A 146 11.26 2.73 12.24
C GLU A 146 9.89 2.05 12.10
N LEU A 147 9.79 1.05 11.21
CA LEU A 147 8.58 0.29 10.93
C LEU A 147 8.89 -1.21 10.85
N GLU A 148 8.12 -2.02 11.57
CA GLU A 148 8.23 -3.48 11.51
C GLU A 148 7.72 -4.04 10.16
N PRO A 149 8.44 -4.98 9.52
CA PRO A 149 8.03 -5.60 8.25
C PRO A 149 6.62 -6.20 8.26
N GLU A 150 6.19 -6.72 9.40
CA GLU A 150 4.90 -7.36 9.64
C GLU A 150 3.74 -6.42 9.31
N LYS A 151 3.91 -5.10 9.49
CA LYS A 151 2.87 -4.11 9.17
C LYS A 151 2.56 -4.11 7.67
N TYR A 152 3.59 -4.27 6.81
CA TYR A 152 3.40 -4.46 5.38
C TYR A 152 2.84 -5.84 5.03
N VAL A 153 3.26 -6.89 5.74
CA VAL A 153 2.71 -8.25 5.55
C VAL A 153 1.19 -8.25 5.73
N PHE A 154 0.70 -7.68 6.84
CA PHE A 154 -0.74 -7.61 7.13
C PHE A 154 -1.50 -6.75 6.13
N ALA A 155 -0.96 -5.60 5.73
CA ALA A 155 -1.60 -4.73 4.75
C ALA A 155 -1.74 -5.44 3.39
N ILE A 156 -0.65 -6.02 2.88
CA ILE A 156 -0.64 -6.70 1.59
C ILE A 156 -1.50 -7.97 1.60
N GLN A 157 -1.52 -8.73 2.70
CA GLN A 157 -2.44 -9.84 2.89
C GLN A 157 -3.89 -9.38 2.79
N SER A 158 -4.26 -8.33 3.52
CA SER A 158 -5.62 -7.78 3.49
C SER A 158 -6.05 -7.40 2.07
N LEU A 159 -5.20 -6.68 1.32
CA LEU A 159 -5.49 -6.28 -0.06
C LEU A 159 -5.62 -7.49 -1.01
N ALA A 160 -4.81 -8.53 -0.79
CA ALA A 160 -4.84 -9.74 -1.60
C ALA A 160 -6.05 -10.63 -1.30
N GLU A 161 -6.56 -10.60 -0.06
CA GLU A 161 -7.67 -11.41 0.44
C GLU A 161 -9.06 -10.80 0.18
N GLU A 162 -9.13 -9.53 -0.24
CA GLU A 162 -10.38 -8.92 -0.70
C GLU A 162 -11.08 -9.77 -1.78
N GLU A 163 -12.41 -9.67 -1.83
CA GLU A 163 -13.27 -10.44 -2.73
C GLU A 163 -12.79 -10.39 -4.19
N GLU A 164 -13.00 -11.48 -4.94
CA GLU A 164 -12.51 -11.60 -6.32
C GLU A 164 -13.09 -10.53 -7.26
N GLU A 165 -14.30 -10.05 -6.98
CA GLU A 165 -14.99 -9.00 -7.74
C GLU A 165 -14.67 -7.58 -7.25
N ALA A 166 -13.96 -7.42 -6.13
CA ALA A 166 -13.64 -6.12 -5.56
C ALA A 166 -12.70 -5.32 -6.49
N PRO A 167 -12.82 -3.98 -6.52
CA PRO A 167 -11.91 -3.14 -7.28
C PRO A 167 -10.47 -3.31 -6.78
N MET A 168 -9.53 -3.58 -7.70
CA MET A 168 -8.14 -3.80 -7.32
C MET A 168 -7.40 -2.45 -7.15
N PRO A 169 -6.58 -2.28 -6.10
CA PRO A 169 -5.70 -1.12 -5.99
C PRO A 169 -4.70 -1.04 -7.15
N THR A 170 -4.67 0.07 -7.88
CA THR A 170 -3.83 0.23 -9.07
C THR A 170 -2.34 0.31 -8.74
N LEU A 171 -2.02 0.68 -7.50
CA LEU A 171 -0.64 0.79 -7.00
C LEU A 171 -0.09 -0.51 -6.38
N ILE A 172 -0.88 -1.59 -6.28
CA ILE A 172 -0.47 -2.79 -5.54
C ILE A 172 0.85 -3.37 -6.05
N PHE A 173 0.98 -3.60 -7.37
CA PHE A 173 2.22 -4.17 -7.92
C PHE A 173 3.42 -3.25 -7.76
N ARG A 174 3.24 -1.93 -7.72
CA ARG A 174 4.33 -1.00 -7.42
C ARG A 174 4.88 -1.27 -6.02
N THR A 175 3.99 -1.39 -5.02
CA THR A 175 4.38 -1.69 -3.63
C THR A 175 5.00 -3.07 -3.53
N LEU A 176 4.42 -4.09 -4.18
CA LEU A 176 5.01 -5.44 -4.21
C LEU A 176 6.43 -5.43 -4.77
N ILE A 177 6.65 -4.77 -5.90
CA ILE A 177 7.97 -4.67 -6.52
C ILE A 177 8.98 -3.97 -5.59
N GLN A 178 8.57 -2.90 -4.89
CA GLN A 178 9.42 -2.22 -3.92
C GLN A 178 9.80 -3.16 -2.76
N LEU A 179 8.83 -3.89 -2.20
CA LEU A 179 9.06 -4.85 -1.12
C LEU A 179 9.94 -6.03 -1.55
N GLN A 180 9.68 -6.66 -2.70
CA GLN A 180 10.51 -7.75 -3.24
C GLN A 180 11.96 -7.32 -3.50
N LYS A 181 12.16 -6.05 -3.86
CA LYS A 181 13.52 -5.49 -4.04
C LYS A 181 14.23 -5.27 -2.72
N HIS A 182 13.48 -4.90 -1.68
CA HIS A 182 13.99 -4.57 -0.35
C HIS A 182 14.64 -5.76 0.37
N SER A 183 13.96 -6.91 0.46
CA SER A 183 14.51 -8.07 1.17
C SER A 183 14.07 -9.41 0.58
N GLU A 184 14.85 -10.46 0.86
CA GLU A 184 14.50 -11.85 0.50
C GLU A 184 13.22 -12.31 1.21
N PHE A 185 13.03 -11.91 2.47
CA PHE A 185 11.80 -12.17 3.23
C PHE A 185 10.54 -11.75 2.47
N PHE A 186 10.50 -10.51 1.97
CA PHE A 186 9.35 -10.05 1.20
C PHE A 186 9.24 -10.75 -0.15
N ASN A 187 10.35 -11.09 -0.79
CA ASN A 187 10.32 -11.85 -2.04
C ASN A 187 9.68 -13.22 -1.86
N ASP A 188 10.07 -13.96 -0.83
CA ASP A 188 9.53 -15.28 -0.51
C ASP A 188 8.04 -15.20 -0.18
N PHE A 189 7.67 -14.25 0.70
CA PHE A 189 6.28 -13.99 1.08
C PHE A 189 5.41 -13.62 -0.12
N ILE A 190 5.84 -12.64 -0.93
CA ILE A 190 5.05 -12.16 -2.07
C ILE A 190 4.88 -13.26 -3.12
N THR A 191 5.94 -13.99 -3.43
CA THR A 191 5.90 -15.05 -4.45
C THR A 191 5.04 -16.23 -4.00
N SER A 192 5.15 -16.63 -2.73
CA SER A 192 4.52 -17.86 -2.22
C SER A 192 3.08 -17.65 -1.78
N GLU A 193 2.74 -16.48 -1.22
CA GLU A 193 1.45 -16.21 -0.60
C GLU A 193 0.60 -15.21 -1.37
N ILE A 194 1.20 -14.13 -1.87
CA ILE A 194 0.44 -12.99 -2.41
C ILE A 194 0.12 -13.15 -3.89
N LEU A 195 1.13 -13.41 -4.73
CA LEU A 195 0.94 -13.55 -6.17
C LEU A 195 -0.10 -14.65 -6.53
N PRO A 196 -0.11 -15.85 -5.91
CA PRO A 196 -1.13 -16.87 -6.18
C PRO A 196 -2.57 -16.41 -5.91
N ARG A 197 -2.77 -15.42 -5.04
CA ARG A 197 -4.11 -14.86 -4.74
C ARG A 197 -4.47 -13.80 -5.77
N LEU A 198 -3.53 -12.90 -6.07
CA LEU A 198 -3.78 -11.82 -7.03
C LEU A 198 -4.04 -12.32 -8.45
N VAL A 199 -3.33 -13.35 -8.91
CA VAL A 199 -3.54 -13.91 -10.27
C VAL A 199 -4.88 -14.62 -10.45
N LYS A 200 -5.62 -14.88 -9.36
CA LYS A 200 -6.98 -15.43 -9.46
C LYS A 200 -8.04 -14.35 -9.67
N LYS A 201 -7.73 -13.08 -9.35
CA LYS A 201 -8.69 -11.98 -9.42
C LYS A 201 -9.00 -11.64 -10.87
N PRO A 202 -10.25 -11.83 -11.37
CA PRO A 202 -10.58 -11.58 -12.78
C PRO A 202 -10.35 -10.14 -13.22
N VAL A 203 -10.52 -9.18 -12.30
CA VAL A 203 -10.30 -7.74 -12.53
C VAL A 203 -8.89 -7.44 -13.04
N LEU A 204 -7.90 -8.27 -12.72
CA LEU A 204 -6.52 -8.15 -13.20
C LEU A 204 -6.41 -8.27 -14.74
N PHE A 205 -7.32 -9.02 -15.35
CA PHE A 205 -7.31 -9.33 -16.78
C PHE A 205 -8.51 -8.74 -17.53
N ALA A 206 -9.37 -7.96 -16.86
CA ALA A 206 -10.56 -7.37 -17.45
C ALA A 206 -10.22 -6.26 -18.47
N GLU A 207 -10.97 -6.19 -19.58
CA GLU A 207 -10.76 -5.23 -20.68
C GLU A 207 -11.25 -3.79 -20.39
N ARG A 208 -11.11 -3.28 -19.16
CA ARG A 208 -11.47 -1.88 -18.87
C ARG A 208 -10.37 -0.91 -19.33
N ARG A 209 -10.79 0.17 -20.01
CA ARG A 209 -10.04 0.94 -21.03
C ARG A 209 -8.77 1.69 -20.59
N ASN A 210 -8.49 1.93 -19.30
CA ASN A 210 -7.42 2.85 -18.89
C ASN A 210 -6.39 2.26 -17.90
N SER A 211 -6.58 1.06 -17.37
CA SER A 211 -5.72 0.45 -16.33
C SER A 211 -5.02 -0.85 -16.75
N ARG A 212 -5.37 -1.42 -17.92
CA ARG A 212 -4.88 -2.73 -18.42
C ARG A 212 -3.36 -2.86 -18.38
N ALA A 213 -2.65 -1.89 -18.97
CA ALA A 213 -1.20 -1.98 -19.11
C ALA A 213 -0.47 -1.91 -17.76
N GLY A 214 -0.99 -1.15 -16.78
CA GLY A 214 -0.28 -0.93 -15.52
C GLY A 214 -0.23 -2.18 -14.63
N LEU A 215 -1.36 -2.86 -14.48
CA LEU A 215 -1.47 -4.01 -13.58
C LEU A 215 -0.83 -5.27 -14.16
N THR A 216 -1.04 -5.57 -15.46
CA THR A 216 -0.44 -6.76 -16.08
C THR A 216 1.07 -6.61 -16.24
N GLU A 217 1.58 -5.41 -16.59
CA GLU A 217 3.02 -5.17 -16.58
C GLU A 217 3.59 -5.23 -15.15
N GLY A 218 2.85 -4.71 -14.16
CA GLY A 218 3.21 -4.84 -12.74
C GLY A 218 3.37 -6.29 -12.31
N LEU A 219 2.41 -7.15 -12.67
CA LEU A 219 2.49 -8.60 -12.44
C LEU A 219 3.72 -9.21 -13.12
N LYS A 220 3.96 -8.89 -14.38
CA LYS A 220 5.11 -9.37 -15.16
C LYS A 220 6.44 -8.99 -14.50
N PHE A 221 6.59 -7.76 -14.03
CA PHE A 221 7.78 -7.31 -13.31
C PHE A 221 7.95 -8.03 -11.96
N SER A 222 6.86 -8.21 -11.20
CA SER A 222 6.89 -8.93 -9.93
C SER A 222 7.27 -10.41 -10.13
N LEU A 223 6.73 -11.07 -11.15
CA LEU A 223 7.11 -12.43 -11.54
C LEU A 223 8.58 -12.51 -11.96
N LYS A 224 9.07 -11.54 -12.74
CA LYS A 224 10.47 -11.48 -13.14
C LYS A 224 11.41 -11.44 -11.93
N ILE A 225 11.14 -10.56 -10.97
CA ILE A 225 11.93 -10.48 -9.73
C ILE A 225 11.87 -11.82 -8.98
N SER A 226 10.69 -12.45 -8.94
CA SER A 226 10.51 -13.75 -8.31
C SER A 226 11.38 -14.82 -8.97
N PHE A 227 11.42 -14.92 -10.30
CA PHE A 227 12.29 -15.87 -11.01
C PHE A 227 13.77 -15.58 -10.82
N GLU A 228 14.17 -14.31 -10.74
CA GLU A 228 15.56 -13.91 -10.55
C GLU A 228 16.07 -14.16 -9.13
N LYS A 229 15.21 -14.01 -8.12
CA LYS A 229 15.61 -14.07 -6.70
C LYS A 229 15.27 -15.37 -6.00
N MET A 230 14.24 -16.11 -6.43
CA MET A 230 13.84 -17.35 -5.77
C MET A 230 14.86 -18.46 -6.06
N PRO A 231 15.39 -19.14 -5.01
CA PRO A 231 16.25 -20.30 -5.21
C PRO A 231 15.54 -21.45 -5.91
N ASP A 232 14.26 -21.67 -5.58
CA ASP A 232 13.41 -22.68 -6.21
C ASP A 232 12.45 -22.04 -7.22
N GLN A 233 12.79 -22.13 -8.51
CA GLN A 233 12.00 -21.55 -9.60
C GLN A 233 10.64 -22.24 -9.78
N ARG A 234 10.39 -23.38 -9.11
CA ARG A 234 9.07 -24.05 -9.14
C ARG A 234 7.99 -23.22 -8.42
N ILE A 235 8.39 -22.37 -7.48
CA ILE A 235 7.46 -21.51 -6.74
C ILE A 235 6.85 -20.43 -7.65
N PRO A 236 7.63 -19.58 -8.34
CA PRO A 236 7.07 -18.66 -9.33
C PRO A 236 6.45 -19.38 -10.54
N ALA A 237 6.94 -20.57 -10.91
CA ALA A 237 6.30 -21.38 -11.96
C ALA A 237 4.88 -21.86 -11.59
N LYS A 238 4.61 -22.14 -10.30
CA LYS A 238 3.25 -22.39 -9.82
C LYS A 238 2.34 -21.19 -10.11
N VAL A 239 2.81 -19.96 -9.87
CA VAL A 239 2.03 -18.74 -10.18
C VAL A 239 1.75 -18.65 -11.68
N LEU A 240 2.74 -18.91 -12.54
CA LEU A 240 2.53 -18.93 -14.00
C LEU A 240 1.46 -19.93 -14.42
N SER A 241 1.43 -21.11 -13.79
CA SER A 241 0.44 -22.14 -14.13
C SER A 241 -1.01 -21.73 -13.85
N MET A 242 -1.22 -20.66 -13.07
CA MET A 242 -2.54 -20.14 -12.70
C MET A 242 -3.03 -19.03 -13.64
N LEU A 243 -2.18 -18.55 -14.55
CA LEU A 243 -2.52 -17.47 -15.47
C LEU A 243 -3.43 -17.95 -16.61
N PRO A 244 -4.30 -17.08 -17.16
CA PRO A 244 -5.02 -17.38 -18.38
C PRO A 244 -4.07 -17.70 -19.54
N LEU A 245 -4.49 -18.59 -20.45
CA LEU A 245 -3.66 -19.08 -21.57
C LEU A 245 -3.00 -17.95 -22.36
N HIS A 246 -3.76 -16.91 -22.74
CA HIS A 246 -3.24 -15.81 -23.53
C HIS A 246 -2.11 -15.04 -22.83
N GLN A 247 -2.24 -14.78 -21.51
CA GLN A 247 -1.17 -14.15 -20.72
C GLN A 247 0.05 -15.07 -20.59
N LEU A 248 -0.19 -16.37 -20.44
CA LEU A 248 0.88 -17.34 -20.34
C LEU A 248 1.67 -17.41 -21.66
N GLU A 249 1.00 -17.44 -22.80
CA GLU A 249 1.62 -17.38 -24.14
C GLU A 249 2.48 -16.11 -24.32
N ASP A 250 1.93 -14.94 -23.98
CA ASP A 250 2.65 -13.66 -24.05
C ASP A 250 3.92 -13.66 -23.18
N LEU A 251 3.82 -14.20 -21.96
CA LEU A 251 4.96 -14.32 -21.05
C LEU A 251 6.00 -15.34 -21.56
N MET A 252 5.58 -16.48 -22.12
CA MET A 252 6.51 -17.46 -22.68
C MET A 252 7.21 -16.95 -23.95
N ALA A 253 6.55 -16.09 -24.72
CA ALA A 253 7.19 -15.41 -25.86
C ALA A 253 8.24 -14.39 -25.39
N THR A 254 7.97 -13.71 -24.27
CA THR A 254 8.87 -12.69 -23.71
C THR A 254 10.04 -13.28 -22.92
N PHE A 255 9.79 -14.35 -22.16
CA PHE A 255 10.75 -15.05 -21.29
C PHE A 255 10.74 -16.56 -21.59
N PRO A 256 11.35 -17.00 -22.70
CA PRO A 256 11.31 -18.39 -23.13
C PRO A 256 11.85 -19.38 -22.09
N GLU A 257 12.81 -18.95 -21.27
CA GLU A 257 13.42 -19.74 -20.21
C GLU A 257 12.42 -20.16 -19.12
N TRP A 258 11.37 -19.36 -18.86
CA TRP A 258 10.34 -19.70 -17.87
C TRP A 258 9.53 -20.93 -18.29
N LYS A 259 9.47 -21.25 -19.60
CA LYS A 259 8.80 -22.46 -20.10
C LYS A 259 9.43 -23.73 -19.54
N GLN A 260 10.76 -23.74 -19.39
CA GLN A 260 11.47 -24.88 -18.84
C GLN A 260 11.14 -25.07 -17.35
N HIS A 261 11.13 -23.99 -16.57
CA HIS A 261 10.74 -24.02 -15.16
C HIS A 261 9.27 -24.43 -14.95
N LEU A 262 8.37 -23.97 -15.82
CA LEU A 262 6.98 -24.41 -15.82
C LEU A 262 6.84 -25.91 -16.12
N LYS A 263 7.64 -26.43 -17.05
CA LYS A 263 7.69 -27.86 -17.36
C LYS A 263 8.21 -28.68 -16.18
N GLU A 264 9.27 -28.24 -15.53
CA GLU A 264 9.83 -28.88 -14.32
C GLU A 264 8.82 -28.89 -13.18
N TYR A 265 8.14 -27.77 -12.93
CA TYR A 265 7.04 -27.70 -11.97
C TYR A 265 5.97 -28.76 -12.30
N CYS A 266 5.48 -28.79 -13.54
CA CYS A 266 4.45 -29.74 -13.99
C CYS A 266 4.88 -31.21 -13.83
N GLN A 267 6.16 -31.54 -14.02
CA GLN A 267 6.67 -32.91 -13.84
C GLN A 267 6.61 -33.40 -12.39
N THR A 268 6.65 -32.46 -11.43
CA THR A 268 6.56 -32.78 -9.99
C THR A 268 5.13 -32.82 -9.45
N GLN A 269 4.15 -32.39 -10.24
CA GLN A 269 2.75 -32.31 -9.79
C GLN A 269 1.93 -33.50 -10.32
N PRO A 270 0.98 -34.02 -9.52
CA PRO A 270 -0.06 -34.92 -10.02
C PRO A 270 -0.81 -34.30 -11.21
N LEU A 271 -1.05 -35.07 -12.26
CA LEU A 271 -1.64 -34.60 -13.53
C LEU A 271 -2.98 -33.86 -13.35
N HIS A 272 -3.79 -34.25 -12.35
CA HIS A 272 -5.10 -33.65 -12.09
C HIS A 272 -5.02 -32.25 -11.43
N LEU A 273 -3.85 -31.85 -10.92
CA LEU A 273 -3.62 -30.51 -10.37
C LEU A 273 -3.10 -29.53 -11.42
N ILE A 274 -2.72 -30.00 -12.61
CA ILE A 274 -2.17 -29.18 -13.69
C ILE A 274 -3.32 -28.69 -14.58
N PRO A 275 -3.54 -27.37 -14.71
CA PRO A 275 -4.60 -26.84 -15.56
C PRO A 275 -4.46 -27.32 -17.01
N HIS A 276 -5.60 -27.56 -17.67
CA HIS A 276 -5.62 -28.14 -19.02
C HIS A 276 -4.87 -27.27 -20.05
N HIS A 277 -5.04 -25.94 -19.96
CA HIS A 277 -4.39 -25.00 -20.87
C HIS A 277 -2.85 -25.01 -20.74
N VAL A 278 -2.31 -25.21 -19.52
CA VAL A 278 -0.86 -25.36 -19.30
C VAL A 278 -0.35 -26.62 -19.99
N ARG A 279 -1.10 -27.73 -19.90
CA ARG A 279 -0.73 -28.98 -20.59
C ARG A 279 -0.69 -28.77 -22.10
N GLN A 280 -1.72 -28.13 -22.67
CA GLN A 280 -1.76 -27.82 -24.10
C GLN A 280 -0.55 -27.00 -24.56
N LEU A 281 -0.12 -26.00 -23.77
CA LEU A 281 1.01 -25.14 -24.11
C LEU A 281 2.38 -25.85 -24.08
N LEU A 282 2.51 -26.87 -23.24
CA LEU A 282 3.75 -27.62 -23.04
C LEU A 282 3.91 -28.83 -23.98
N HIS A 283 2.85 -29.19 -24.73
CA HIS A 283 2.84 -30.23 -25.76
C HIS A 283 3.10 -29.64 -27.15
#